data_AF-X1S6F2-F1
#
_entry.id   AF-X1S6F2-F1
#
_cell.length_a   1.000
_cell.length_b   1.000
_cell.length_c   1.000
_cell.angle_alpha   90.00
_cell.angle_beta   90.00
_cell.angle_gamma   90.00
#
_symmetry.space_group_name_H-M   'P 1'
#
loop_
_entity.id
_entity.type
_entity.pdbx_description
1 polymer ?
#
loop_
_entity_poly.entity_id
_entity_poly.type
_entity_poly.pdbx_seq_one_letter_code
_entity_poly.pdbx_strand_id
1 'polypeptide(L)'
;MIKILPGVPRILNFEVNVKEFPISTAAVELGKQLGKSQSNALKAYKEAQIYFDEYHNFLREGASVNHALRLVERNRPFTLPKRKSEGDIRFLLLGHGYNIFDTFINLDFQKKLKDQGVEVITIENLGVRVHWRSSWQRRCQYGFGV
;
A
#
# COMPACT_ATOMS: atom_id res chain seq x y z
N MET A 1 -4.01 -18.75 29.94
CA MET A 1 -2.58 -18.73 30.30
C MET A 1 -1.81 -19.14 29.04
N ILE A 2 -1.20 -18.19 28.32
CA ILE A 2 -0.44 -18.50 27.08
C ILE A 2 0.92 -19.04 27.53
N LYS A 3 1.15 -20.34 27.37
CA LYS A 3 2.46 -20.97 27.60
C LYS A 3 3.33 -20.71 26.38
N ILE A 4 4.34 -19.85 26.52
CA ILE A 4 5.37 -19.68 25.50
C ILE A 4 6.22 -20.96 25.49
N LEU A 5 6.38 -21.59 24.33
CA LEU A 5 7.22 -22.78 24.15
C LEU A 5 8.69 -22.42 24.44
N PRO A 6 9.44 -23.26 25.19
CA PRO A 6 10.85 -23.01 25.46
C PRO A 6 11.68 -23.05 24.16
N GLY A 7 12.62 -22.12 24.00
CA GLY A 7 13.53 -22.07 22.85
C GLY A 7 12.99 -21.38 21.59
N VAL A 8 11.78 -20.82 21.63
CA VAL A 8 11.22 -20.09 20.48
C VAL A 8 11.71 -18.63 20.49
N PRO A 9 12.08 -18.06 19.32
CA PRO A 9 12.42 -16.65 19.22
C PRO A 9 11.33 -15.75 19.80
N ARG A 10 11.74 -14.65 20.45
CA ARG A 10 10.80 -13.65 20.95
C ARG A 10 9.96 -13.12 19.79
N ILE A 11 8.64 -13.18 19.93
CA ILE A 11 7.72 -12.55 18.97
C ILE A 11 7.96 -11.05 19.01
N LEU A 12 8.24 -10.46 17.85
CA LEU A 12 8.35 -9.02 17.69
C LEU A 12 6.93 -8.45 17.69
N ASN A 13 6.66 -7.56 18.63
CA ASN A 13 5.41 -6.82 18.65
C ASN A 13 5.62 -5.47 17.98
N PHE A 14 4.80 -5.16 16.98
CA PHE A 14 4.78 -3.85 16.33
C PHE A 14 3.38 -3.28 16.46
N GLU A 15 3.21 -2.35 17.39
CA GLU A 15 1.95 -1.65 17.61
C GLU A 15 2.05 -0.25 17.02
N VAL A 16 1.07 0.12 16.18
CA VAL A 16 1.02 1.44 15.55
C VAL A 16 -0.26 2.12 15.99
N ASN A 17 -0.15 2.97 17.01
CA ASN A 17 -1.25 3.82 17.48
C ASN A 17 -0.99 5.28 17.15
N VAL A 18 -1.34 5.67 15.93
CA VAL A 18 -1.14 7.04 15.41
C VAL A 18 -1.95 8.12 16.13
N LYS A 19 -2.98 7.74 16.87
CA LYS A 19 -3.81 8.69 17.64
C LYS A 19 -3.09 9.16 18.90
N GLU A 20 -2.28 8.29 19.48
CA GLU A 20 -1.57 8.58 20.73
C GLU A 20 -0.15 9.06 20.48
N PHE A 21 0.55 8.47 19.50
CA PHE A 21 1.95 8.78 19.23
C PHE A 21 2.27 8.79 17.72
N PRO A 22 3.31 9.52 17.29
CA PRO A 22 3.79 9.45 15.90
C PRO A 22 4.24 8.03 15.50
N ILE A 23 4.12 7.65 14.22
CA ILE A 23 4.57 6.35 13.69
C ILE A 23 6.06 6.10 13.96
N SER A 24 6.87 7.16 13.96
CA SER A 24 8.31 7.07 14.27
C SER A 24 8.59 6.50 15.66
N THR A 25 7.68 6.68 16.63
CA THR A 25 7.78 6.07 17.97
C THR A 25 7.69 4.55 17.88
N ALA A 26 6.70 4.03 17.14
CA ALA A 26 6.55 2.59 16.92
C ALA A 26 7.77 1.99 16.21
N ALA A 27 8.35 2.72 15.25
CA ALA A 27 9.59 2.30 14.58
C ALA A 27 10.78 2.24 15.53
N VAL A 28 10.91 3.20 16.47
CA VAL A 28 11.95 3.20 17.50
C VAL A 28 11.78 2.03 18.47
N GLU A 29 10.55 1.73 18.88
CA GLU A 29 10.25 0.59 19.76
C GLU A 29 10.56 -0.76 19.10
N LEU A 30 10.20 -0.92 17.83
CA LEU A 30 10.59 -2.08 17.05
C LEU A 30 12.11 -2.18 16.93
N GLY A 31 12.79 -1.06 16.66
CA GLY A 31 14.24 -0.97 16.63
C GLY A 31 14.89 -1.44 17.94
N LYS A 32 14.33 -1.05 19.10
CA LYS A 32 14.80 -1.53 20.42
C LYS A 32 14.63 -3.04 20.57
N GLN A 33 13.51 -3.60 20.15
CA GLN A 33 13.29 -5.06 20.17
C GLN A 33 14.30 -5.82 19.28
N LEU A 34 14.76 -5.19 18.21
CA LEU A 34 15.81 -5.69 17.31
C LEU A 34 17.24 -5.38 17.78
N GLY A 35 17.42 -4.81 18.97
CA GLY A 35 18.73 -4.45 19.53
C GLY A 35 19.41 -3.28 18.81
N LYS A 36 18.65 -2.40 18.16
CA LYS A 36 19.15 -1.20 17.47
C LYS A 36 18.96 0.05 18.32
N SER A 37 19.86 1.02 18.14
CA SER A 37 19.75 2.33 18.77
C SER A 37 18.58 3.13 18.21
N GLN A 38 18.06 4.07 18.99
CA GLN A 38 17.02 5.00 18.54
C GLN A 38 17.42 5.77 17.28
N SER A 39 18.67 6.22 17.19
CA SER A 39 19.19 6.92 16.01
C SER A 39 19.12 6.03 14.76
N ASN A 40 19.56 4.78 14.87
CA ASN A 40 19.52 3.83 13.74
C ASN A 40 18.07 3.53 13.32
N ALA A 41 17.16 3.36 14.27
CA ALA A 41 15.75 3.11 13.99
C ALA A 41 15.08 4.31 13.30
N LEU A 42 15.33 5.54 13.79
CA LEU A 42 14.82 6.76 13.17
C LEU A 42 15.39 6.98 11.76
N LYS A 43 16.67 6.67 11.56
CA LYS A 43 17.29 6.75 10.24
C LYS A 43 16.63 5.78 9.26
N ALA A 44 16.48 4.52 9.64
CA ALA A 44 15.82 3.52 8.81
C ALA A 44 14.35 3.88 8.50
N TYR A 45 13.63 4.41 9.49
CA TYR A 45 12.26 4.90 9.28
C TYR A 45 12.20 6.04 8.26
N LYS A 46 13.11 7.02 8.36
CA LYS A 46 13.18 8.13 7.39
C LYS A 46 13.48 7.64 5.97
N GLU A 47 14.42 6.71 5.82
CA GLU A 47 14.74 6.09 4.53
C GLU A 47 13.53 5.35 3.95
N ALA A 48 12.82 4.58 4.78
CA ALA A 48 11.59 3.90 4.38
C ALA A 48 10.47 4.88 3.97
N GLN A 49 10.34 6.00 4.69
CA GLN A 49 9.35 7.03 4.37
C GLN A 49 9.64 7.70 3.02
N ILE A 50 10.90 8.05 2.74
CA ILE A 50 11.30 8.60 1.44
C ILE A 50 10.94 7.64 0.31
N TYR A 51 11.27 6.35 0.46
CA TYR A 51 10.95 5.35 -0.54
C TYR A 51 9.43 5.14 -0.72
N PHE A 52 8.67 5.22 0.38
CA PHE A 52 7.21 5.13 0.35
C PHE A 52 6.57 6.34 -0.35
N ASP A 53 7.13 7.53 -0.17
CA ASP A 53 6.70 8.74 -0.87
C ASP A 53 7.01 8.66 -2.38
N GLU A 54 8.18 8.15 -2.75
CA GLU A 54 8.54 7.85 -4.15
C GLU A 54 7.55 6.87 -4.79
N TYR A 55 7.23 5.77 -4.09
CA TYR A 55 6.21 4.81 -4.51
C TYR A 55 4.85 5.48 -4.74
N HIS A 56 4.38 6.30 -3.80
CA HIS A 56 3.09 6.99 -3.95
C HIS A 56 3.08 7.99 -5.10
N ASN A 57 4.17 8.71 -5.33
CA ASN A 57 4.28 9.62 -6.47
C ASN A 57 4.24 8.83 -7.80
N PHE A 58 4.92 7.70 -7.87
CA PHE A 58 4.88 6.81 -9.03
C PHE A 58 3.46 6.30 -9.34
N LEU A 59 2.65 5.98 -8.31
CA LEU A 59 1.24 5.64 -8.51
C LEU A 59 0.42 6.83 -9.05
N ARG A 60 0.66 8.04 -8.54
CA ARG A 60 -0.03 9.27 -9.01
C ARG A 60 0.32 9.64 -10.45
N GLU A 61 1.48 9.23 -10.95
CA GLU A 61 1.86 9.37 -12.36
C GLU A 61 1.10 8.39 -13.29
N GLY A 62 0.27 7.51 -12.73
CA GLY A 62 -0.59 6.58 -13.46
C GLY A 62 -0.09 5.14 -13.49
N ALA A 63 0.93 4.80 -12.71
CA ALA A 63 1.34 3.40 -12.56
C ALA A 63 0.26 2.59 -11.81
N SER A 64 0.00 1.36 -12.24
CA SER A 64 -0.84 0.44 -11.47
C SER A 64 -0.07 -0.13 -10.27
N VAL A 65 -0.74 -0.36 -9.13
CA VAL A 65 -0.17 -0.99 -7.92
C VAL A 65 0.57 -2.29 -8.24
N ASN A 66 -0.05 -3.22 -8.99
CA ASN A 66 0.58 -4.49 -9.35
C ASN A 66 1.86 -4.33 -10.18
N HIS A 67 1.98 -3.24 -10.95
CA HIS A 67 3.22 -2.96 -11.68
C HIS A 67 4.30 -2.43 -10.75
N ALA A 68 3.95 -1.49 -9.86
CA ALA A 68 4.87 -0.96 -8.87
C ALA A 68 5.41 -2.07 -7.96
N LEU A 69 4.54 -2.94 -7.43
CA LEU A 69 4.95 -4.08 -6.59
C LEU A 69 5.93 -5.02 -7.32
N ARG A 70 5.68 -5.34 -8.60
CA ARG A 70 6.63 -6.13 -9.40
C ARG A 70 8.00 -5.47 -9.57
N LEU A 71 8.08 -4.14 -9.58
CA LEU A 71 9.37 -3.44 -9.64
C LEU A 71 10.09 -3.53 -8.29
N VAL A 72 9.37 -3.36 -7.18
CA VAL A 72 9.90 -3.52 -5.82
C VAL A 72 10.45 -4.94 -5.62
N GLU A 73 9.68 -5.98 -5.93
CA GLU A 73 10.08 -7.39 -5.79
C GLU A 73 11.34 -7.72 -6.60
N ARG A 74 11.50 -7.07 -7.75
CA ARG A 74 12.67 -7.25 -8.64
C ARG A 74 13.81 -6.30 -8.33
N ASN A 75 13.69 -5.48 -7.29
CA ASN A 75 14.63 -4.42 -6.94
C ASN A 75 14.99 -3.54 -8.15
N ARG A 76 13.97 -3.13 -8.92
CA ARG A 76 14.11 -2.26 -10.11
C ARG A 76 13.63 -0.85 -9.82
N PRO A 77 14.21 0.17 -10.47
CA PRO A 77 13.74 1.53 -10.32
C PRO A 77 12.31 1.69 -10.85
N PHE A 78 11.56 2.59 -10.21
CA PHE A 78 10.22 2.97 -10.65
C PHE A 78 10.29 3.57 -12.06
N THR A 79 9.67 2.89 -13.00
CA THR A 79 9.66 3.25 -14.42
C THR A 79 8.28 2.98 -14.96
N LEU A 80 7.68 3.98 -15.63
CA LEU A 80 6.33 3.83 -16.16
C LEU A 80 6.29 2.76 -17.26
N PRO A 81 5.20 2.01 -17.38
CA PRO A 81 5.07 1.01 -18.43
C PRO A 81 5.05 1.70 -19.80
N LYS A 82 5.80 1.16 -20.77
CA LYS A 82 5.94 1.73 -22.12
C LYS A 82 4.62 1.84 -22.89
N ARG A 83 3.61 1.06 -22.52
CA ARG A 83 2.31 1.01 -23.20
C ARG A 83 1.27 1.73 -22.34
N LYS A 84 0.88 2.95 -22.75
CA LYS A 84 -0.36 3.56 -22.27
C LYS A 84 -1.52 2.90 -23.02
N SER A 85 -2.55 2.46 -22.30
CA SER A 85 -3.81 2.12 -22.96
C SER A 85 -4.51 3.43 -23.31
N GLU A 86 -4.44 3.84 -24.58
CA GLU A 86 -5.25 4.93 -25.13
C GLU A 86 -6.66 4.40 -25.36
N GLY A 87 -7.34 4.09 -24.26
CA GLY A 87 -8.75 3.70 -24.28
C GLY A 87 -9.64 4.93 -24.30
N ASP A 88 -10.71 4.90 -25.10
CA ASP A 88 -11.70 5.98 -25.15
C ASP A 88 -12.55 6.06 -23.85
N ILE A 89 -12.55 5.00 -23.04
CA ILE A 89 -13.34 4.85 -21.84
C ILE A 89 -12.44 4.65 -20.62
N ARG A 90 -12.67 5.43 -19.56
CA ARG A 90 -11.94 5.35 -18.29
C ARG A 90 -12.83 4.94 -17.13
N PHE A 91 -12.44 3.90 -16.41
CA PHE A 91 -13.12 3.44 -15.20
C PHE A 91 -12.31 3.71 -13.93
N LEU A 92 -12.99 4.23 -12.90
CA LEU A 92 -12.50 4.28 -11.54
C LEU A 92 -12.96 3.04 -10.78
N LEU A 93 -12.01 2.16 -10.44
CA LEU A 93 -12.31 0.97 -9.63
C LEU A 93 -12.16 1.28 -8.15
N LEU A 94 -13.23 0.98 -7.40
CA LEU A 94 -13.33 1.16 -5.95
C LEU A 94 -13.62 -0.19 -5.28
N GLY A 95 -12.96 -0.46 -4.17
CA GLY A 95 -13.03 -1.74 -3.49
C GLY A 95 -11.89 -1.94 -2.51
N HIS A 96 -11.94 -3.02 -1.75
CA HIS A 96 -10.83 -3.40 -0.89
C HIS A 96 -9.61 -3.84 -1.72
N GLY A 97 -8.41 -3.63 -1.17
CA GLY A 97 -7.15 -3.88 -1.88
C GLY A 97 -7.05 -5.30 -2.46
N TYR A 98 -7.55 -6.31 -1.75
CA TYR A 98 -7.55 -7.69 -2.27
C TYR A 98 -8.51 -7.88 -3.46
N ASN A 99 -9.68 -7.25 -3.47
CA ASN A 99 -10.62 -7.34 -4.60
C ASN A 99 -10.07 -6.63 -5.85
N ILE A 100 -9.24 -5.60 -5.67
CA ILE A 100 -8.69 -4.82 -6.79
C ILE A 100 -7.36 -5.39 -7.25
N PHE A 101 -6.43 -5.68 -6.35
CA PHE A 101 -5.03 -5.92 -6.70
C PHE A 101 -4.64 -7.40 -6.72
N ASP A 102 -5.33 -8.27 -5.98
CA ASP A 102 -5.06 -9.71 -6.01
C ASP A 102 -5.61 -10.33 -7.30
N THR A 103 -4.69 -10.75 -8.19
CA THR A 103 -5.02 -11.31 -9.50
C THR A 103 -5.74 -12.66 -9.42
N PHE A 104 -5.55 -13.42 -8.34
CA PHE A 104 -6.21 -14.70 -8.14
C PHE A 104 -7.66 -14.50 -7.68
N ILE A 105 -7.88 -13.66 -6.66
CA ILE A 105 -9.23 -13.39 -6.12
C ILE A 105 -10.09 -12.67 -7.17
N ASN A 106 -9.52 -11.70 -7.88
CA ASN A 106 -10.27 -10.89 -8.85
C ASN A 106 -10.34 -11.51 -10.26
N LEU A 107 -9.74 -12.70 -10.46
CA LEU A 107 -9.71 -13.40 -11.75
C LEU A 107 -9.18 -12.54 -12.90
N ASP A 108 -8.11 -11.78 -12.65
CA ASP A 108 -7.48 -10.83 -13.58
C ASP A 108 -8.44 -9.79 -14.19
N PHE A 109 -9.44 -9.35 -13.43
CA PHE A 109 -10.48 -8.44 -13.92
C PHE A 109 -9.92 -7.15 -14.56
N GLN A 110 -8.91 -6.53 -13.95
CA GLN A 110 -8.28 -5.32 -14.52
C GLN A 110 -7.63 -5.56 -15.87
N LYS A 111 -7.05 -6.75 -16.08
CA LYS A 111 -6.44 -7.12 -17.36
C LYS A 111 -7.52 -7.27 -18.43
N LYS A 112 -8.63 -7.94 -18.10
CA LYS A 112 -9.77 -8.13 -19.01
C LYS A 112 -10.36 -6.80 -19.49
N LEU A 113 -10.51 -5.81 -18.60
CA LEU A 113 -10.94 -4.46 -18.97
C LEU A 113 -9.95 -3.76 -19.91
N LYS A 114 -8.65 -3.85 -19.61
CA LYS A 114 -7.59 -3.27 -20.47
C LYS A 114 -7.55 -3.93 -21.84
N ASP A 115 -7.75 -5.24 -21.91
CA ASP A 115 -7.81 -6.00 -23.16
C ASP A 115 -9.03 -5.57 -24.02
N GLN A 116 -10.06 -4.99 -23.40
CA GLN A 116 -11.22 -4.36 -24.07
C GLN A 116 -11.04 -2.87 -24.37
N GLY A 117 -9.83 -2.33 -24.21
CA GLY A 117 -9.56 -0.92 -24.49
C GLY A 117 -10.09 0.03 -23.41
N VAL A 118 -10.34 -0.44 -22.19
CA VAL A 118 -10.73 0.41 -21.07
C VAL A 118 -9.49 0.83 -20.28
N GLU A 119 -9.35 2.13 -20.05
CA GLU A 119 -8.37 2.67 -19.10
C GLU A 119 -8.89 2.47 -17.67
N VAL A 120 -8.06 1.87 -16.82
CA VAL A 120 -8.42 1.58 -15.42
C VAL A 120 -7.58 2.44 -14.48
N ILE A 121 -8.25 3.25 -13.66
CA ILE A 121 -7.64 4.00 -12.56
C ILE A 121 -8.19 3.53 -11.21
N THR A 122 -7.39 3.65 -10.15
CA THR A 122 -7.77 3.29 -8.78
C THR A 122 -7.62 4.50 -7.85
N ILE A 123 -8.12 4.40 -6.62
CA ILE A 123 -7.96 5.46 -5.61
C ILE A 123 -6.49 5.81 -5.35
N GLU A 124 -5.58 4.86 -5.51
CA GLU A 124 -4.15 5.07 -5.28
C GLU A 124 -3.51 5.97 -6.34
N ASN A 125 -4.14 6.07 -7.53
CA ASN A 125 -3.71 6.97 -8.60
C ASN A 125 -4.21 8.41 -8.40
N LEU A 126 -5.15 8.63 -7.48
CA LEU A 126 -5.77 9.93 -7.26
C LEU A 126 -4.95 10.76 -6.26
N GLY A 127 -4.68 12.02 -6.62
CA GLY A 127 -4.07 12.98 -5.70
C GLY A 127 -5.03 13.41 -4.57
N VAL A 128 -4.47 13.98 -3.51
CA VAL A 128 -5.20 14.40 -2.27
C VAL A 128 -6.32 15.42 -2.55
N ARG A 129 -6.36 16.07 -3.72
CA ARG A 129 -7.33 17.11 -4.10
C ARG A 129 -8.63 16.59 -4.73
N VAL A 130 -8.90 15.29 -4.74
CA VAL A 130 -10.24 14.83 -5.12
C VAL A 130 -11.20 15.15 -3.96
N HIS A 131 -12.10 16.11 -4.17
CA HIS A 131 -13.09 16.52 -3.18
C HIS A 131 -14.10 15.39 -2.95
N TRP A 132 -13.81 14.53 -1.98
CA TRP A 132 -14.71 13.46 -1.56
C TRP A 132 -15.86 14.09 -0.76
N ARG A 133 -17.10 14.04 -1.28
CA ARG A 133 -18.30 14.20 -0.42
C ARG A 133 -18.24 13.07 0.61
N SER A 134 -17.96 13.46 1.85
CA SER A 134 -17.36 12.74 2.98
C SER A 134 -18.14 11.56 3.58
N SER A 135 -19.12 10.99 2.86
CA SER A 135 -19.93 9.85 3.30
C SER A 135 -19.46 8.51 2.75
N TRP A 136 -18.80 8.47 1.58
CA TRP A 136 -18.53 7.21 0.87
C TRP A 136 -17.30 6.44 1.38
N GLN A 137 -16.22 7.12 1.75
CA GLN A 137 -14.97 6.46 2.15
C GLN A 137 -15.09 5.74 3.51
N ARG A 138 -15.88 6.29 4.45
CA ARG A 138 -16.18 5.63 5.74
C ARG A 138 -16.93 4.32 5.53
N ARG A 139 -17.81 4.24 4.53
CA ARG A 139 -18.61 3.03 4.26
C ARG A 139 -17.81 1.95 3.53
N CYS A 140 -16.85 2.33 2.69
CA CYS A 140 -15.95 1.38 2.03
C CYS A 140 -14.82 0.85 2.93
N GLN A 141 -14.41 1.58 3.97
CA GLN A 141 -13.40 1.09 4.93
C GLN A 141 -14.01 0.26 6.09
N TYR A 142 -15.26 0.51 6.47
CA TYR A 142 -15.95 -0.15 7.60
C TYR A 142 -17.16 -1.00 7.19
N GLY A 143 -17.21 -1.48 5.95
CA GLY A 143 -18.30 -2.29 5.41
C GLY A 143 -18.19 -3.78 5.69
N PHE A 144 -18.00 -4.19 6.95
CA PHE A 144 -18.29 -5.56 7.40
C PHE A 144 -19.17 -5.49 8.64
N GLY A 145 -20.48 -5.48 8.39
CA GLY A 145 -21.51 -5.77 9.37
C GLY A 145 -22.54 -6.64 8.66
N VAL A 146 -22.29 -7.95 8.66
CA VAL A 146 -23.35 -8.98 8.67
C VAL A 146 -23.70 -9.25 10.12
#